data_AF-A0A3C0WIZ2-F1
#
_entry.id   AF-A0A3C0WIZ2-F1
#
_cell.length_a   1.000
_cell.length_b   1.000
_cell.length_c   1.000
_cell.angle_alpha   90.00
_cell.angle_beta   90.00
_cell.angle_gamma   90.00
#
_symmetry.space_group_name_H-M   'P 1'
#
loop_
_entity.id
_entity.type
_entity.pdbx_description
1 polymer ?
#
loop_
_entity_poly.entity_id
_entity_poly.type
_entity_poly.pdbx_seq_one_letter_code
_entity_poly.pdbx_strand_id
1 'polypeptide(L)'
;YQEFNLVPGLTARENIFLGQHSMFALTNRSLERAATTELFHRIGIEVSTEALCRDLTVAQQQIVEIAKALSQQARIVVMDEPSAALTPREVEGLAAVIKELKDQGIGVIYISHRLDEVEAFADRITVLRDGKHVGARAIDEVTRDQMIEMMVGRSIENEFPKA
;
A
#
# COMPACT_ATOMS: atom_id res chain seq x y z
N TYR A 1 -8.73 8.56 10.43
CA TYR A 1 -7.35 8.38 10.91
C TYR A 1 -7.09 6.89 10.95
N GLN A 2 -6.35 6.38 9.99
CA GLN A 2 -5.81 5.03 10.04
C GLN A 2 -4.60 5.10 10.98
N GLU A 3 -4.66 4.42 12.12
CA GLU A 3 -3.50 4.29 12.98
C GLU A 3 -2.61 3.19 12.39
N PHE A 4 -1.32 3.49 12.18
CA PHE A 4 -0.33 2.49 11.82
C PHE A 4 -0.30 1.38 12.89
N ASN A 5 -0.27 0.12 12.47
CA ASN A 5 -0.16 -1.03 13.37
C ASN A 5 1.29 -1.29 13.83
N LEU A 6 2.11 -0.24 13.83
CA LEU A 6 3.50 -0.26 14.27
C LEU A 6 3.59 0.17 15.73
N VAL A 7 4.37 -0.56 16.51
CA VAL A 7 4.73 -0.16 17.87
C VAL A 7 5.81 0.93 17.78
N PRO A 8 5.54 2.18 18.16
CA PRO A 8 6.45 3.30 17.87
C PRO A 8 7.80 3.19 18.60
N GLY A 9 7.82 2.52 19.76
CA GLY A 9 9.02 2.30 20.57
C GLY A 9 9.89 1.13 20.11
N LEU A 10 9.47 0.37 19.11
CA LEU A 10 10.25 -0.72 18.52
C LEU A 10 10.92 -0.24 17.22
N THR A 11 12.04 -0.88 16.90
CA THR A 11 12.73 -0.65 15.62
C THR A 11 11.91 -1.18 14.44
N ALA A 12 12.26 -0.75 13.24
CA ALA A 12 11.68 -1.28 12.00
C ALA A 12 11.80 -2.81 11.93
N ARG A 13 12.98 -3.37 12.24
CA ARG A 13 13.22 -4.82 12.34
C ARG A 13 12.29 -5.48 13.34
N GLU A 14 12.21 -4.95 14.56
CA GLU A 14 11.39 -5.54 15.62
C GLU A 14 9.91 -5.53 15.28
N ASN A 15 9.42 -4.47 14.62
CA ASN A 15 8.05 -4.39 14.15
C ASN A 15 7.74 -5.43 13.06
N ILE A 16 8.67 -5.66 12.14
CA ILE A 16 8.52 -6.64 11.05
C ILE A 16 8.34 -8.04 11.62
N PHE A 17 9.21 -8.46 12.55
CA PHE A 17 9.15 -9.81 13.13
C PHE A 17 8.27 -9.93 14.38
N LEU A 18 7.56 -8.86 14.76
CA LEU A 18 6.67 -8.86 15.91
C LEU A 18 5.58 -9.92 15.75
N GLY A 19 5.47 -10.82 16.72
CA GLY A 19 4.48 -11.91 16.73
C GLY A 19 4.84 -13.13 15.88
N GLN A 20 6.02 -13.16 15.23
CA GLN A 20 6.46 -14.28 14.39
C GLN A 20 7.30 -15.32 15.15
N HIS A 21 7.71 -14.99 16.38
CA HIS A 21 8.50 -15.88 17.22
C HIS A 21 7.60 -16.71 18.12
N SER A 22 7.91 -18.01 18.23
CA SER A 22 7.37 -18.86 19.30
C SER A 22 7.76 -18.27 20.66
N MET A 23 6.87 -18.36 21.66
CA MET A 23 7.14 -17.87 23.02
C MET A 23 8.41 -18.47 23.65
N PHE A 24 8.95 -19.55 23.09
CA PHE A 24 10.14 -20.27 23.56
C PHE A 24 11.37 -20.11 22.66
N ALA A 25 11.27 -19.38 21.55
CA ALA A 25 12.38 -19.18 20.62
C ALA A 25 13.14 -17.89 20.96
N LEU A 26 14.44 -18.02 21.23
CA LEU A 26 15.34 -16.87 21.25
C LEU A 26 15.39 -16.28 19.83
N THR A 27 15.14 -14.97 19.72
CA THR A 27 15.21 -14.27 18.44
C THR A 27 16.66 -14.14 18.00
N ASN A 28 16.97 -14.57 16.78
CA ASN A 28 18.31 -14.37 16.22
C ASN A 28 18.36 -13.01 15.53
N ARG A 29 18.79 -11.99 16.27
CA ARG A 29 18.89 -10.61 15.80
C ARG A 29 19.70 -10.48 14.50
N SER A 30 20.74 -11.29 14.31
CA SER A 30 21.55 -11.24 13.09
C SER A 30 20.77 -11.73 11.88
N LEU A 31 19.96 -12.78 12.04
CA LEU A 31 19.12 -13.31 10.97
C LEU A 31 17.98 -12.35 10.64
N GLU A 32 17.29 -11.83 11.65
CA GLU A 32 16.24 -10.82 11.44
C GLU A 32 16.79 -9.59 10.73
N ARG A 33 17.96 -9.10 11.14
CA ARG A 33 18.58 -7.93 10.50
C ARG A 33 18.88 -8.20 9.03
N ALA A 34 19.48 -9.35 8.71
CA ALA A 34 19.76 -9.73 7.33
C ALA A 34 18.46 -9.83 6.51
N ALA A 35 17.42 -10.47 7.06
CA ALA A 35 16.13 -10.61 6.41
C ALA A 35 15.40 -9.26 6.23
N THR A 36 15.44 -8.34 7.21
CA THR A 36 14.91 -6.99 7.05
C THR A 36 15.65 -6.22 5.96
N THR A 37 16.98 -6.31 5.94
CA THR A 37 17.79 -5.66 4.89
C THR A 37 17.44 -6.20 3.51
N GLU A 38 17.28 -7.52 3.38
CA GLU A 38 16.84 -8.14 2.13
C GLU A 38 15.44 -7.67 1.73
N LEU A 39 14.48 -7.59 2.66
CA LEU A 39 13.14 -7.07 2.40
C LEU A 39 13.18 -5.62 1.92
N PHE A 40 13.93 -4.74 2.58
CA PHE A 40 14.05 -3.34 2.15
C PHE A 40 14.73 -3.20 0.80
N HIS A 41 15.76 -4.01 0.52
CA HIS A 41 16.39 -4.06 -0.80
C HIS A 41 15.41 -4.55 -1.87
N ARG A 42 14.66 -5.61 -1.59
CA ARG A 42 13.61 -6.15 -2.47
C ARG A 42 12.46 -5.18 -2.72
N ILE A 43 12.25 -4.20 -1.86
CA ILE A 43 11.22 -3.18 -2.04
C ILE A 43 11.84 -1.87 -2.63
N GLY A 44 13.17 -1.81 -2.75
CA GLY A 44 13.90 -0.69 -3.35
C GLY A 44 14.05 0.53 -2.44
N ILE A 45 14.17 0.33 -1.12
CA ILE A 45 14.11 1.41 -0.14
C ILE A 45 15.29 1.41 0.82
N GLU A 46 15.75 2.61 1.16
CA GLU A 46 16.78 2.86 2.17
C GLU A 46 16.16 3.31 3.50
N VAL A 47 15.89 2.34 4.38
CA VAL A 47 15.51 2.58 5.78
C VAL A 47 16.46 1.79 6.69
N SER A 48 16.94 2.42 7.76
CA SER A 48 17.74 1.70 8.75
C SER A 48 16.88 0.66 9.47
N THR A 49 17.34 -0.59 9.51
CA THR A 49 16.65 -1.68 10.22
C THR A 49 16.52 -1.42 11.73
N GLU A 50 17.41 -0.60 12.29
CA GLU A 50 17.46 -0.26 13.71
C GLU A 50 16.88 1.13 14.02
N ALA A 51 16.30 1.83 13.03
CA ALA A 51 15.55 3.05 13.31
C ALA A 51 14.27 2.73 14.08
N LEU A 52 13.96 3.52 15.11
CA LEU A 52 12.69 3.42 15.84
C LEU A 52 11.55 3.87 14.93
N CYS A 53 10.43 3.16 14.95
CA CYS A 53 9.30 3.48 14.08
C CYS A 53 8.73 4.89 14.33
N ARG A 54 8.82 5.40 15.57
CA ARG A 54 8.42 6.79 15.87
C ARG A 54 9.26 7.87 15.18
N ASP A 55 10.48 7.54 14.78
CA ASP A 55 11.42 8.47 14.14
C ASP A 55 11.33 8.39 12.60
N LEU A 56 10.55 7.43 12.07
CA LEU A 56 10.34 7.24 10.65
C LEU A 56 9.26 8.20 10.12
N THR A 57 9.41 8.65 8.88
CA THR A 57 8.34 9.36 8.16
C THR A 57 7.13 8.45 7.95
N VAL A 58 5.96 9.04 7.67
CA VAL A 58 4.73 8.29 7.35
C VAL A 58 4.96 7.33 6.19
N ALA A 59 5.64 7.76 5.12
CA ALA A 59 6.01 6.88 4.02
C ALA A 59 6.87 5.70 4.49
N GLN A 60 7.91 5.96 5.28
CA GLN A 60 8.78 4.92 5.82
C GLN A 60 8.04 3.96 6.75
N GLN A 61 7.06 4.42 7.52
CA GLN A 61 6.20 3.57 8.33
C GLN A 61 5.34 2.65 7.46
N GLN A 62 4.73 3.17 6.39
CA GLN A 62 3.98 2.36 5.42
C GLN A 62 4.84 1.23 4.85
N ILE A 63 6.10 1.54 4.55
CA ILE A 63 7.08 0.57 4.02
C ILE A 63 7.37 -0.53 5.04
N VAL A 64 7.51 -0.18 6.32
CA VAL A 64 7.70 -1.18 7.39
C VAL A 64 6.48 -2.09 7.51
N GLU A 65 5.26 -1.58 7.34
CA GLU A 65 4.06 -2.42 7.32
C GLU A 65 4.01 -3.37 6.12
N ILE A 66 4.40 -2.89 4.93
CA ILE A 66 4.52 -3.75 3.74
C ILE A 66 5.56 -4.83 3.98
N ALA A 67 6.76 -4.48 4.46
CA ALA A 67 7.82 -5.44 4.78
C ALA A 67 7.38 -6.47 5.83
N LYS A 68 6.61 -6.03 6.85
CA LYS A 68 6.00 -6.90 7.85
C LYS A 68 5.08 -7.93 7.21
N ALA A 69 4.19 -7.52 6.31
CA ALA A 69 3.32 -8.46 5.58
C ALA A 69 4.13 -9.45 4.73
N LEU A 70 5.17 -8.98 4.03
CA LEU A 70 6.01 -9.83 3.18
C LEU A 70 6.85 -10.84 3.95
N SER A 71 7.33 -10.49 5.14
CA SER A 71 8.08 -11.41 6.00
C SER A 71 7.26 -12.65 6.40
N GLN A 72 5.92 -12.55 6.36
CA GLN A 72 4.99 -13.65 6.60
C GLN A 72 4.61 -14.43 5.34
N GLN A 73 5.38 -14.28 4.25
CA GLN A 73 5.15 -14.97 2.98
C GLN A 73 3.77 -14.67 2.37
N ALA A 74 3.29 -13.43 2.54
CA ALA A 74 2.02 -12.99 1.98
C ALA A 74 2.04 -13.08 0.44
N ARG A 75 1.00 -13.71 -0.13
CA ARG A 75 0.77 -13.77 -1.59
C ARG A 75 -0.13 -12.64 -2.10
N ILE A 76 -0.85 -12.00 -1.19
CA ILE A 76 -1.74 -10.86 -1.46
C ILE A 76 -1.50 -9.81 -0.36
N VAL A 77 -1.34 -8.55 -0.76
CA VAL A 77 -1.25 -7.39 0.13
C VAL A 77 -2.47 -6.50 -0.12
N VAL A 78 -3.21 -6.19 0.94
CA VAL A 78 -4.34 -5.25 0.89
C VAL A 78 -3.91 -3.94 1.52
N MET A 79 -4.04 -2.85 0.78
CA MET A 79 -3.71 -1.51 1.23
C MET A 79 -4.97 -0.66 1.21
N ASP A 80 -5.42 -0.25 2.39
CA ASP A 80 -6.57 0.63 2.56
C ASP A 80 -6.09 2.09 2.62
N GLU A 81 -6.45 2.89 1.62
CA GLU A 81 -6.06 4.31 1.45
C GLU A 81 -4.62 4.68 1.89
N PRO A 82 -3.59 3.93 1.43
CA PRO A 82 -2.24 4.04 1.99
C PRO A 82 -1.52 5.37 1.66
N SER A 83 -2.07 6.17 0.73
CA SER A 83 -1.52 7.46 0.31
C SER A 83 -2.12 8.66 1.03
N ALA A 84 -3.11 8.47 1.92
CA ALA A 84 -3.89 9.56 2.50
C ALA A 84 -3.04 10.60 3.24
N ALA A 85 -1.92 10.19 3.82
CA ALA A 85 -0.99 11.05 4.55
C ALA A 85 0.35 11.26 3.82
N LEU A 86 0.45 10.87 2.54
CA LEU A 86 1.67 10.95 1.74
C LEU A 86 1.69 12.18 0.84
N THR A 87 2.87 12.77 0.67
CA THR A 87 3.14 13.78 -0.36
C THR A 87 3.16 13.15 -1.76
N PRO A 88 2.96 13.92 -2.85
CA PRO A 88 3.01 13.38 -4.22
C PRO A 88 4.29 12.58 -4.53
N ARG A 89 5.45 13.07 -4.07
CA ARG A 89 6.73 12.38 -4.24
C ARG A 89 6.80 11.05 -3.47
N GLU A 90 6.16 10.96 -2.31
CA GLU A 90 6.08 9.71 -1.54
C GLU A 90 5.12 8.70 -2.20
N VAL A 91 4.07 9.19 -2.87
CA VAL A 91 3.17 8.34 -3.68
C VAL A 91 3.91 7.71 -4.86
N GLU A 92 4.82 8.44 -5.52
CA GLU A 92 5.70 7.87 -6.56
C GLU A 92 6.56 6.73 -6.00
N GLY A 93 7.08 6.89 -4.78
CA GLY A 93 7.80 5.84 -4.07
C GLY A 93 6.92 4.62 -3.81
N LEU A 94 5.68 4.82 -3.33
CA LEU A 94 4.72 3.75 -3.12
C LEU A 94 4.36 3.03 -4.43
N ALA A 95 4.23 3.76 -5.54
CA ALA A 95 3.98 3.16 -6.85
C ALA A 95 5.13 2.26 -7.29
N ALA A 96 6.38 2.65 -7.04
CA ALA A 96 7.56 1.80 -7.30
C ALA A 96 7.53 0.51 -6.46
N VAL A 97 7.13 0.60 -5.18
CA VAL A 97 6.93 -0.58 -4.32
C VAL A 97 5.86 -1.51 -4.89
N ILE A 98 4.70 -0.97 -5.27
CA ILE A 98 3.59 -1.77 -5.82
C ILE A 98 4.04 -2.48 -7.10
N LYS A 99 4.79 -1.79 -7.96
CA LYS A 99 5.35 -2.41 -9.17
C LYS A 99 6.27 -3.59 -8.85
N GLU A 100 7.18 -3.41 -7.92
CA GLU A 100 8.12 -4.46 -7.51
C GLU A 100 7.39 -5.67 -6.88
N LEU A 101 6.34 -5.44 -6.09
CA LEU A 101 5.47 -6.50 -5.59
C LEU A 101 4.80 -7.29 -6.73
N LYS A 102 4.29 -6.59 -7.74
CA LYS A 102 3.67 -7.20 -8.92
C LYS A 102 4.68 -8.03 -9.71
N ASP A 103 5.90 -7.51 -9.91
CA ASP A 103 6.98 -8.19 -10.63
C ASP A 103 7.41 -9.49 -9.90
N GLN A 104 7.27 -9.53 -8.59
CA GLN A 104 7.47 -10.74 -7.76
C GLN A 104 6.26 -11.70 -7.75
N GLY A 105 5.18 -11.38 -8.49
CA GLY A 105 3.96 -12.20 -8.56
C GLY A 105 3.05 -12.09 -7.33
N ILE A 106 3.22 -11.04 -6.51
CA ILE A 106 2.38 -10.78 -5.34
C ILE A 106 1.18 -9.93 -5.77
N GLY A 107 -0.03 -10.38 -5.43
CA GLY A 107 -1.25 -9.63 -5.71
C GLY A 107 -1.38 -8.41 -4.81
N VAL A 108 -1.76 -7.26 -5.37
CA VAL A 108 -2.03 -6.04 -4.60
C VAL A 108 -3.49 -5.65 -4.76
N ILE A 109 -4.20 -5.48 -3.64
CA ILE A 109 -5.51 -4.84 -3.59
C ILE A 109 -5.29 -3.44 -3.01
N TYR A 110 -5.49 -2.42 -3.83
CA TYR A 110 -5.31 -1.03 -3.46
C TYR A 110 -6.66 -0.33 -3.41
N ILE A 111 -7.04 0.18 -2.24
CA ILE A 111 -8.30 0.91 -2.04
C ILE A 111 -7.98 2.40 -2.06
N SER A 112 -8.61 3.14 -2.96
CA SER A 112 -8.44 4.58 -3.06
C SER A 112 -9.64 5.22 -3.77
N HIS A 113 -9.92 6.46 -3.38
CA HIS A 113 -10.86 7.35 -4.08
C HIS A 113 -10.15 8.34 -5.00
N ARG A 114 -8.81 8.25 -5.12
CA ARG A 114 -7.97 9.16 -5.92
C ARG A 114 -7.70 8.55 -7.29
N LEU A 115 -8.35 9.10 -8.31
CA LEU A 115 -8.26 8.58 -9.69
C LEU A 115 -6.85 8.65 -10.28
N ASP A 116 -6.06 9.66 -9.93
CA ASP A 116 -4.67 9.78 -10.42
C ASP A 116 -3.81 8.56 -10.02
N GLU A 117 -4.06 8.00 -8.83
CA GLU A 117 -3.34 6.81 -8.34
C GLU A 117 -3.81 5.55 -9.07
N VAL A 118 -5.14 5.44 -9.25
CA VAL A 118 -5.77 4.34 -9.98
C VAL A 118 -5.23 4.27 -11.41
N GLU A 119 -5.17 5.41 -12.10
CA GLU A 119 -4.64 5.53 -13.46
C GLU A 119 -3.13 5.23 -13.53
N ALA A 120 -2.38 5.52 -12.47
CA ALA A 120 -0.93 5.41 -12.48
C ALA A 120 -0.42 3.95 -12.37
N PHE A 121 -1.06 3.08 -11.58
CA PHE A 121 -0.49 1.76 -11.29
C PHE A 121 -1.49 0.60 -11.18
N ALA A 122 -2.80 0.83 -11.29
CA ALA A 122 -3.77 -0.26 -11.28
C ALA A 122 -3.79 -1.00 -12.63
N ASP A 123 -3.92 -2.33 -12.61
CA ASP A 123 -4.20 -3.10 -13.84
C ASP A 123 -5.69 -3.18 -14.13
N ARG A 124 -6.51 -3.18 -13.07
CA ARG A 124 -7.96 -3.34 -13.12
C ARG A 124 -8.60 -2.57 -11.98
N ILE A 125 -9.77 -2.00 -12.24
CA ILE A 125 -10.58 -1.32 -11.24
C ILE A 125 -11.80 -2.13 -10.87
N THR A 126 -12.30 -1.92 -9.65
CA THR A 126 -13.61 -2.39 -9.20
C THR A 126 -14.25 -1.28 -8.40
N VAL A 127 -15.40 -0.80 -8.84
CA VAL A 127 -16.11 0.31 -8.19
C VAL A 127 -17.21 -0.25 -7.31
N LEU A 128 -17.18 0.15 -6.04
CA LEU A 128 -18.23 -0.09 -5.06
C LEU A 128 -18.96 1.22 -4.78
N ARG A 129 -20.30 1.21 -4.81
CA ARG A 129 -21.16 2.35 -4.48
C ARG A 129 -22.34 1.88 -3.65
N ASP A 130 -22.63 2.58 -2.55
CA ASP A 130 -23.73 2.25 -1.62
C ASP A 130 -23.70 0.77 -1.17
N GLY A 131 -22.50 0.23 -0.92
CA GLY A 131 -22.29 -1.17 -0.54
C GLY A 131 -22.52 -2.19 -1.66
N LYS A 132 -22.71 -1.74 -2.91
CA LYS A 132 -22.96 -2.59 -4.08
C LYS A 132 -21.83 -2.52 -5.09
N HIS A 133 -21.58 -3.63 -5.75
CA HIS A 133 -20.69 -3.69 -6.90
C HIS A 133 -21.33 -3.02 -8.11
N VAL A 134 -20.71 -1.94 -8.60
CA VAL A 134 -21.17 -1.20 -9.78
C VAL A 134 -20.58 -1.79 -11.05
N GLY A 135 -19.29 -2.15 -11.01
CA GLY A 135 -18.62 -2.80 -12.12
C GLY A 135 -17.12 -2.91 -11.93
N ALA A 136 -16.49 -3.69 -12.81
CA ALA A 136 -15.05 -3.86 -12.89
C ALA A 136 -14.61 -3.76 -14.36
N ARG A 137 -13.47 -3.10 -14.60
CA ARG A 137 -12.90 -2.87 -15.95
C ARG A 137 -11.39 -2.93 -15.87
N ALA A 138 -10.74 -3.39 -16.95
CA ALA A 138 -9.31 -3.17 -17.09
C ALA A 138 -9.03 -1.67 -17.22
N ILE A 139 -7.89 -1.20 -16.73
CA ILE A 139 -7.61 0.24 -16.68
C ILE A 139 -7.51 0.86 -18.08
N ASP A 140 -7.09 0.08 -19.07
CA ASP A 140 -6.97 0.46 -20.48
C ASP A 140 -8.31 0.45 -21.25
N GLU A 141 -9.37 -0.08 -20.63
CA GLU A 141 -10.72 -0.17 -21.20
C GLU A 141 -11.69 0.88 -20.62
N VAL A 142 -11.23 1.77 -19.73
CA VAL A 142 -12.10 2.72 -19.01
C VAL A 142 -11.50 4.12 -19.00
N THR A 143 -12.33 5.13 -19.29
CA THR A 143 -11.92 6.53 -19.19
C THR A 143 -12.12 7.07 -17.78
N ARG A 144 -11.41 8.14 -17.44
CA ARG A 144 -11.60 8.86 -16.18
C ARG A 144 -13.06 9.25 -15.92
N ASP A 145 -13.73 9.78 -16.94
CA ASP A 145 -15.14 10.18 -16.83
C ASP A 145 -16.06 8.99 -16.55
N GLN A 146 -15.80 7.83 -17.17
CA GLN A 146 -16.54 6.61 -16.90
C GLN A 146 -16.29 6.10 -15.47
N MET A 147 -15.05 6.21 -14.96
CA MET A 147 -14.75 5.88 -13.57
C MET A 147 -15.54 6.78 -12.60
N ILE A 148 -15.54 8.09 -12.85
CA ILE A 148 -16.31 9.07 -12.08
C ILE A 148 -17.80 8.70 -12.10
N GLU A 149 -18.37 8.48 -13.28
CA GLU A 149 -19.77 8.12 -13.44
C GLU A 149 -20.12 6.84 -12.66
N MET A 150 -19.26 5.82 -12.67
CA MET A 150 -19.44 4.61 -11.86
C MET A 150 -19.46 4.94 -10.36
N MET A 151 -18.58 5.83 -9.89
CA MET A 151 -18.46 6.23 -8.48
C MET A 151 -19.66 7.07 -8.01
N VAL A 152 -20.11 8.06 -8.79
CA VAL A 152 -21.17 9.00 -8.38
C VAL A 152 -22.58 8.62 -8.86
N GLY A 153 -22.69 7.78 -9.90
CA GLY A 153 -23.96 7.32 -10.45
C GLY A 153 -24.74 8.34 -11.28
N ARG A 154 -24.06 9.35 -11.84
CA ARG A 154 -24.65 10.39 -12.71
C ARG A 154 -23.68 10.73 -13.84
N SER A 155 -24.19 11.02 -15.03
CA SER A 155 -23.36 11.52 -16.15
C SER A 155 -22.92 12.96 -15.89
N ILE A 156 -21.66 13.27 -16.22
CA ILE A 156 -21.03 14.60 -16.05
C ILE A 156 -21.77 15.68 -16.86
N GLU A 157 -22.48 15.31 -17.93
CA GLU A 157 -23.29 16.22 -18.76
C GLU A 157 -24.39 16.98 -17.98
N ASN A 158 -24.77 16.53 -16.78
CA ASN A 158 -25.80 17.16 -15.96
C ASN A 158 -25.31 18.32 -15.07
N GLU A 159 -24.02 18.66 -15.07
CA GLU A 159 -23.45 19.70 -14.17
C GLU A 159 -23.25 21.09 -14.80
N PHE A 160 -23.43 21.25 -16.12
CA PHE A 160 -23.47 22.57 -16.73
C PHE A 160 -24.93 22.93 -17.11
N PRO A 161 -25.60 23.84 -16.37
CA PRO A 161 -26.80 24.46 -16.90
C PRO A 161 -26.39 25.18 -18.19
N LYS A 162 -27.04 24.87 -19.31
CA LYS A 162 -26.98 25.73 -20.49
C LYS A 162 -27.48 27.11 -20.04
N ALA A 163 -26.58 28.10 -20.07
CA ALA A 163 -26.90 29.50 -19.82
C ALA A 163 -27.95 30.02 -20.80
#